data_AF-A0A350AQ13-F1
#
_entry.id   AF-A0A350AQ13-F1
#
_cell.length_a   1.000
_cell.length_b   1.000
_cell.length_c   1.000
_cell.angle_alpha   90.00
_cell.angle_beta   90.00
_cell.angle_gamma   90.00
#
_symmetry.space_group_name_H-M   'P 1'
#
loop_
_entity.id
_entity.type
_entity.pdbx_description
1 polymer ?
#
loop_
_entity_poly.entity_id
_entity_poly.type
_entity_poly.pdbx_seq_one_letter_code
_entity_poly.pdbx_strand_id
1 'polypeptide(L)' 'MRITVDLDEATLEDLARITGESKKSPAVAKAVTEFVNRKKAREFGTLLREGAFDYPSTNEEIESTDR' A
#
# COMPACT_ATOMS: atom_id res chain seq x y z
N MET A 1 -7.57 9.40 -16.05
CA MET A 1 -6.37 9.45 -16.91
C MET A 1 -6.31 8.16 -17.73
N ARG A 2 -5.92 8.21 -19.00
CA ARG A 2 -5.74 7.01 -19.84
C ARG A 2 -4.30 6.98 -20.34
N ILE A 3 -3.68 5.81 -20.27
CA ILE A 3 -2.30 5.56 -20.72
C ILE A 3 -2.27 4.22 -21.46
N THR A 4 -1.28 4.05 -22.33
CA THR A 4 -0.98 2.77 -22.98
C THR A 4 0.26 2.19 -22.31
N VAL A 5 0.22 0.91 -21.98
CA VAL A 5 1.33 0.17 -21.36
C VAL A 5 1.48 -1.16 -22.07
N ASP A 6 2.73 -1.58 -22.26
CA ASP A 6 3.06 -2.88 -22.83
C ASP A 6 3.27 -3.89 -21.70
N LEU A 7 2.54 -5.02 -21.78
CA LEU A 7 2.57 -6.12 -20.83
C LEU A 7 2.55 -7.42 -21.62
N ASP A 8 3.33 -8.41 -21.21
CA ASP A 8 3.25 -9.75 -21.78
C ASP A 8 1.94 -10.45 -21.35
N GLU A 9 1.46 -11.39 -22.17
CA GLU A 9 0.18 -12.07 -21.95
C GLU A 9 0.20 -12.88 -20.65
N ALA A 10 1.32 -13.51 -20.31
CA ALA A 10 1.42 -14.35 -19.11
C ALA A 10 1.26 -13.52 -17.82
N THR A 11 1.92 -12.36 -17.75
CA THR A 11 1.75 -11.41 -16.65
C THR A 11 0.30 -10.95 -16.53
N LEU A 12 -0.39 -10.75 -17.65
CA LEU A 12 -1.77 -10.28 -17.66
C LEU A 12 -2.77 -11.36 -17.21
N GLU A 13 -2.53 -12.61 -17.59
CA GLU A 13 -3.30 -13.78 -17.11
C GLU A 13 -3.12 -13.97 -15.61
N ASP A 14 -1.89 -13.90 -15.12
CA ASP A 14 -1.60 -13.96 -13.69
C ASP A 14 -2.26 -12.80 -12.93
N LEU A 15 -2.20 -11.59 -13.49
CA LEU A 15 -2.84 -10.43 -12.90
C LEU A 15 -4.37 -10.62 -12.79
N ALA A 16 -5.03 -11.10 -13.84
CA ALA A 16 -6.47 -11.38 -13.83
C ALA A 16 -6.82 -12.42 -12.75
N ARG A 17 -6.04 -13.50 -12.67
CA ARG A 17 -6.20 -14.56 -11.66
C ARG A 17 -6.01 -14.04 -10.23
N ILE A 18 -4.98 -13.24 -9.97
CA ILE A 18 -4.67 -12.68 -8.64
C ILE A 18 -5.72 -11.66 -8.22
N THR A 19 -6.13 -10.79 -9.15
CA THR A 19 -7.08 -9.70 -8.84
C THR A 19 -8.53 -10.18 -8.78
N GLY A 20 -8.85 -11.33 -9.39
CA GLY A 20 -10.20 -11.84 -9.58
C GLY A 20 -11.00 -11.09 -10.65
N GLU A 21 -10.33 -10.23 -11.42
CA GLU A 21 -10.97 -9.39 -12.43
C GLU A 21 -10.94 -10.09 -13.79
N SER A 22 -12.09 -10.17 -14.45
CA SER A 22 -12.22 -10.76 -15.79
C SER A 22 -11.81 -9.79 -16.91
N LYS A 23 -11.76 -8.49 -16.62
CA LYS A 23 -11.40 -7.44 -17.58
C LYS A 23 -9.98 -6.94 -17.32
N LYS A 24 -9.21 -6.80 -18.40
CA LYS A 24 -7.80 -6.34 -18.38
C LYS A 24 -7.64 -4.98 -17.67
N SER A 25 -8.45 -3.97 -18.02
CA SER A 25 -8.29 -2.62 -17.45
C SER A 25 -8.61 -2.52 -15.95
N PRO A 26 -9.72 -3.07 -15.43
CA PRO A 26 -9.97 -3.16 -13.99
C PRO A 26 -8.87 -3.90 -13.22
N ALA A 27 -8.35 -5.00 -13.76
CA ALA A 27 -7.27 -5.77 -13.16
C ALA A 27 -6.01 -4.90 -12.95
N VAL A 28 -5.59 -4.18 -14.00
CA VAL A 28 -4.43 -3.26 -13.95
C VAL A 28 -4.67 -2.11 -12.98
N ALA A 29 -5.86 -1.47 -13.04
CA ALA A 29 -6.18 -0.37 -12.13
C ALA A 29 -6.14 -0.78 -10.66
N LYS A 30 -6.67 -1.98 -10.34
CA LYS A 30 -6.65 -2.55 -9.00
C LYS A 30 -5.22 -2.83 -8.52
N ALA A 31 -4.42 -3.51 -9.33
CA ALA A 31 -3.03 -3.80 -8.98
C ALA A 31 -2.19 -2.55 -8.73
N VAL A 32 -2.32 -1.53 -9.59
CA VAL A 32 -1.59 -0.26 -9.41
C VAL A 32 -2.01 0.42 -8.10
N THR A 33 -3.31 0.47 -7.81
CA THR A 33 -3.83 1.06 -6.57
C THR A 33 -3.30 0.34 -5.33
N GLU A 34 -3.35 -1.00 -5.34
CA GLU A 34 -2.84 -1.81 -4.23
C GLU A 34 -1.33 -1.63 -4.04
N PHE A 35 -0.56 -1.60 -5.13
CA PHE A 35 0.89 -1.39 -5.06
C PHE A 35 1.22 -0.07 -4.38
N VAL A 36 0.59 1.03 -4.82
CA VAL A 36 0.78 2.36 -4.24
C VAL A 36 0.41 2.37 -2.76
N ASN A 37 -0.74 1.79 -2.40
CA ASN A 37 -1.19 1.74 -1.01
C ASN A 37 -0.22 0.94 -0.12
N ARG A 38 0.30 -0.20 -0.59
CA ARG A 38 1.28 -1.00 0.16
C ARG A 38 2.60 -0.25 0.34
N LYS A 39 3.06 0.51 -0.66
CA LYS A 39 4.25 1.36 -0.53
C LYS A 39 4.05 2.47 0.49
N LYS A 40 2.93 3.19 0.41
CA LYS A 40 2.55 4.21 1.39
C LYS A 40 2.45 3.66 2.81
N ALA A 41 1.83 2.49 2.99
CA ALA A 41 1.73 1.85 4.30
C ALA A 41 3.12 1.50 4.89
N ARG A 42 4.05 1.02 4.06
CA ARG A 42 5.42 0.74 4.48
C ARG A 42 6.21 2.00 4.86
N GLU A 43 6.06 3.06 4.07
CA GLU A 43 6.67 4.37 4.38
C GLU A 43 6.10 4.93 5.68
N PHE A 44 4.77 4.91 5.84
CA PHE A 44 4.10 5.34 7.05
C PHE A 44 4.57 4.57 8.30
N GLY A 45 4.67 3.24 8.21
CA GLY A 45 5.21 2.42 9.30
C GLY A 45 6.68 2.71 9.63
N THR A 46 7.45 3.24 8.69
CA THR A 46 8.83 3.68 8.94
C THR A 46 8.83 5.02 9.68
N LEU A 47 8.04 5.98 9.21
CA LEU A 47 7.86 7.29 9.87
C LEU A 47 7.39 7.16 11.32
N LEU A 48 6.46 6.24 11.60
CA LEU A 48 6.00 5.96 12.97
C LEU A 48 7.16 5.50 13.87
N ARG A 49 8.04 4.63 13.38
CA ARG A 49 9.18 4.11 14.17
C ARG A 49 10.29 5.13 14.35
N GLU A 50 10.44 6.05 13.41
CA GLU A 50 11.43 7.13 13.47
C GLU A 50 10.97 8.32 14.32
N GLY A 51 9.75 8.28 14.88
CA GLY A 51 9.23 9.37 15.68
C GLY A 51 8.95 10.63 14.85
N ALA A 52 8.69 10.48 13.55
CA ALA A 52 8.54 11.61 12.62
C ALA A 52 7.23 12.42 12.81
N PHE A 53 6.46 12.15 13.85
CA PHE A 53 5.19 12.79 14.16
C PHE A 53 5.24 13.43 15.55
N ASP A 54 4.50 14.52 15.72
CA ASP A 54 4.33 15.19 17.01
C ASP A 54 3.36 14.38 17.88
N TYR A 55 3.91 13.39 18.60
CA TYR A 55 3.12 12.61 19.55
C TYR A 55 2.76 13.47 20.76
N PRO A 56 1.51 13.40 21.25
CA PRO A 56 1.04 14.23 22.36
C PRO A 56 1.67 13.83 23.71
N SER A 57 2.33 12.67 23.77
CA SER A 57 2.98 12.15 24.97
C SER A 57 4.12 11.23 24.57
N THR A 58 5.15 11.18 25.40
CA THR A 58 6.29 10.26 25.28
C THR A 58 5.93 8.85 25.74
N ASN A 59 6.73 7.85 25.38
CA ASN A 59 6.50 6.47 25.81
C ASN A 59 6.48 6.34 27.34
N GLU A 60 7.37 7.06 28.05
CA GLU A 60 7.46 7.03 29.52
C GLU A 60 6.19 7.58 30.18
N GLU A 61 5.62 8.67 29.65
CA GLU A 61 4.37 9.25 30.13
C GLU A 61 3.19 8.28 29.96
N ILE A 62 3.12 7.59 28.82
CA ILE A 62 2.10 6.57 28.56
C ILE A 62 2.26 5.38 29.52
N GLU A 63 3.48 4.84 29.66
CA GLU A 63 3.77 3.70 30.53
C GLU A 63 3.51 4.00 32.02
N SER A 64 3.67 5.26 32.44
CA SER A 64 3.38 5.69 33.81
C SER A 64 1.89 5.74 34.14
N THR A 65 1.04 5.93 33.13
CA THR A 65 -0.43 6.03 33.30
C THR A 65 -1.11 4.66 33.38
N ASP A 66 -0.47 3.63 32.82
CA ASP A 66 -0.99 2.25 32.75
C ASP A 66 -0.61 1.37 33.98
N ARG A 67 0.17 1.92 34.93
CA ARG A 67 0.54 1.28 36.22
C ARG A 67 -0.39 1.66 37.36
#